data_AF-A1TW05-F1
#
_entry.id   AF-A1TW05-F1
#
_cell.length_a   1.000
_cell.length_b   1.000
_cell.length_c   1.000
_cell.angle_alpha   90.00
_cell.angle_beta   90.00
_cell.angle_gamma   90.00
#
_symmetry.space_group_name_H-M   'P 1'
#
loop_
_entity.id
_entity.type
_entity.pdbx_description
1 polymer ?
#
loop_
_entity_poly.entity_id
_entity_poly.type
_entity_poly.pdbx_seq_one_letter_code
_entity_poly.pdbx_strand_id
1 'polypeptide(L)'
;MAAGARPALSDAAWERIAMLPPAQRQRLNAREREALAAAVQALRSHVEAEGLDFIPVFGHWSLRTDNYRELGKASQDEVQEGRDTVPARIGDYGMDFVASTEYRGRPQHPGAVASIAPSPGGQVPGTLLKLPFDRAEELLTVLLTREIGAEADLRAPPDAQGRPRSSLMYQPAVRPVTLQDGSTVHALLFETNPDGAKSLRHAFGDEAGLTPERLAFFIAGEGGFVRDGKHYGGPSADYWRAGMQRLEASGDAPDPLLAEAYRIATSSRSADGSLSLDAMVGAAVPRGTWHGHQGWLGRAEALLPAVYAQPGSPAALAAHQQHQRTLDTALASWLSGEGAGAVRADGGDLRAALARELPALLQAQGFDPAVYAASAAGEHGYGRHLLYSESDVRSGMQGLFSLQVVAFDTQQYPQALAHPEVCAVFVAPAPQGARTSDDPSPWPQGTAVAVFLHRDIDGVSGGLELPLQDPFAAQRPRLY
;
A
#
# COMPACT_ATOMS: atom_id res chain seq x y z
N MET A 1 -8.43 -34.51 -47.57
CA MET A 1 -7.72 -33.78 -46.50
C MET A 1 -8.70 -33.63 -45.35
N ALA A 2 -8.44 -34.25 -44.20
CA ALA A 2 -9.28 -34.07 -43.03
C ALA A 2 -9.16 -32.61 -42.58
N ALA A 3 -10.28 -31.89 -42.50
CA ALA A 3 -10.33 -30.59 -41.86
C ALA A 3 -9.91 -30.79 -40.40
N GLY A 4 -8.69 -30.37 -40.04
CA GLY A 4 -8.25 -30.39 -38.66
C GLY A 4 -9.26 -29.61 -37.82
N ALA A 5 -9.70 -30.20 -36.71
CA ALA A 5 -10.60 -29.52 -35.79
C ALA A 5 -9.99 -28.19 -35.38
N ARG A 6 -10.75 -27.10 -35.52
CA ARG A 6 -10.31 -25.75 -35.16
C ARG A 6 -9.94 -25.77 -33.67
N PRO A 7 -8.79 -25.19 -33.26
CA PRO A 7 -8.44 -25.10 -31.85
C PRO A 7 -9.56 -24.39 -31.08
N ALA A 8 -10.00 -24.99 -29.98
CA ALA A 8 -11.06 -24.44 -29.15
C ALA A 8 -10.83 -24.79 -27.69
N LEU A 9 -11.14 -23.85 -26.79
CA LEU A 9 -11.21 -24.12 -25.36
C LEU A 9 -12.51 -24.87 -25.06
N SER A 10 -12.45 -25.84 -24.14
CA SER A 10 -13.65 -26.51 -23.63
C SER A 10 -14.52 -25.54 -22.82
N ASP A 11 -15.84 -25.79 -22.77
CA ASP A 11 -16.76 -25.04 -21.90
C ASP A 11 -16.26 -24.96 -20.46
N ALA A 12 -15.79 -26.09 -19.93
CA ALA A 12 -15.26 -26.18 -18.57
C ALA A 12 -14.00 -25.33 -18.37
N ALA A 13 -13.18 -25.13 -19.40
CA ALA A 13 -12.01 -24.26 -19.32
C ALA A 13 -12.44 -22.78 -19.23
N TRP A 14 -13.38 -22.34 -20.07
CA TRP A 14 -13.95 -20.99 -19.99
C TRP A 14 -14.58 -20.70 -18.63
N GLU A 15 -15.33 -21.66 -18.08
CA GLU A 15 -15.92 -21.54 -16.75
C GLU A 15 -14.85 -21.39 -15.65
N ARG A 16 -13.77 -22.17 -15.70
CA ARG A 16 -12.66 -22.07 -14.74
C ARG A 16 -11.94 -20.73 -14.81
N ILE A 17 -11.70 -20.22 -16.02
CA ILE A 17 -11.10 -18.89 -16.24
C ILE A 17 -12.00 -17.80 -15.62
N ALA A 18 -13.31 -17.85 -15.90
CA ALA A 18 -14.28 -16.89 -15.39
C ALA A 18 -14.40 -16.90 -13.85
N MET A 19 -14.16 -18.06 -13.21
CA MET A 19 -14.24 -18.20 -11.76
C MET A 19 -12.97 -17.77 -11.02
N LEU A 20 -11.80 -17.79 -11.69
CA LEU A 20 -10.47 -17.73 -11.08
C LEU A 20 -10.20 -18.85 -10.03
N PRO A 21 -8.94 -19.09 -9.68
CA PRO A 21 -8.59 -19.97 -8.56
C PRO A 21 -9.24 -19.50 -7.25
N PRO A 22 -9.63 -20.43 -6.34
CA PRO A 22 -10.35 -20.07 -5.10
C PRO A 22 -9.69 -18.97 -4.26
N ALA A 23 -8.36 -19.01 -4.14
CA ALA A 23 -7.59 -18.03 -3.38
C ALA A 23 -7.71 -16.60 -3.94
N GLN A 24 -7.86 -16.45 -5.26
CA GLN A 24 -8.07 -15.16 -5.92
C GLN A 24 -9.55 -14.77 -5.91
N ARG A 25 -10.44 -15.73 -6.16
CA ARG A 25 -11.89 -15.52 -6.14
C ARG A 25 -12.42 -14.99 -4.79
N GLN A 26 -11.78 -15.37 -3.68
CA GLN A 26 -12.12 -14.90 -2.34
C GLN A 26 -11.75 -13.43 -2.11
N ARG A 27 -10.83 -12.86 -2.90
CA ARG A 27 -10.45 -11.44 -2.83
C ARG A 27 -11.47 -10.53 -3.53
N LEU A 28 -12.30 -11.10 -4.40
CA LEU A 28 -13.29 -10.38 -5.19
C LEU A 28 -14.68 -10.41 -4.53
N ASN A 29 -15.36 -9.27 -4.56
CA ASN A 29 -16.77 -9.18 -4.18
C ASN A 29 -17.70 -9.74 -5.28
N ALA A 30 -19.01 -9.80 -5.02
CA ALA A 30 -19.97 -10.37 -5.98
C ALA A 30 -19.98 -9.62 -7.32
N ARG A 31 -20.02 -8.28 -7.30
CA ARG A 31 -20.05 -7.44 -8.50
C ARG A 31 -18.77 -7.57 -9.34
N GLU A 32 -17.63 -7.65 -8.69
CA GLU A 32 -16.32 -7.84 -9.33
C GLU A 32 -16.24 -9.21 -10.02
N ARG A 33 -16.78 -10.25 -9.39
CA ARG A 33 -16.89 -11.59 -9.98
C ARG A 33 -17.82 -11.62 -11.19
N GLU A 34 -18.95 -10.91 -11.11
CA GLU A 34 -19.89 -10.76 -12.24
C GLU A 34 -19.25 -10.02 -13.42
N ALA A 35 -18.55 -8.91 -13.16
CA ALA A 35 -17.86 -8.14 -14.19
C ALA A 35 -16.77 -8.98 -14.89
N LEU A 36 -15.99 -9.75 -14.13
CA LEU A 36 -15.00 -10.67 -14.69
C LEU A 36 -15.66 -11.75 -15.56
N ALA A 37 -16.69 -12.43 -15.04
CA ALA A 37 -17.39 -13.47 -15.78
C ALA A 37 -18.00 -12.93 -17.09
N ALA A 38 -18.57 -11.73 -17.05
CA ALA A 38 -19.09 -11.06 -18.24
C ALA A 38 -17.99 -10.75 -19.27
N ALA A 39 -16.83 -10.27 -18.84
CA ALA A 39 -15.70 -10.00 -19.74
C ALA A 39 -15.17 -11.29 -20.39
N VAL A 40 -15.03 -12.38 -19.62
CA VAL A 40 -14.60 -13.68 -20.15
C VAL A 40 -15.63 -14.25 -21.14
N GLN A 41 -16.93 -14.14 -20.83
CA GLN A 41 -17.99 -14.58 -21.74
C GLN A 41 -18.05 -13.75 -23.03
N ALA A 42 -17.85 -12.43 -22.93
CA ALA A 42 -17.76 -11.56 -24.10
C ALA A 42 -16.56 -11.96 -24.98
N LEU A 43 -15.39 -12.18 -24.37
CA LEU A 43 -14.17 -12.61 -25.07
C LEU A 43 -14.40 -13.92 -25.81
N ARG A 44 -14.98 -14.91 -25.11
CA ARG A 44 -15.38 -16.20 -25.69
C ARG A 44 -16.28 -16.00 -26.92
N SER A 45 -17.34 -15.21 -26.77
CA SER A 45 -18.32 -14.98 -27.84
C SER A 45 -17.67 -14.40 -29.09
N HIS A 46 -16.73 -13.45 -28.92
CA HIS A 46 -16.00 -12.86 -30.05
C HIS A 46 -15.02 -13.85 -30.70
N VAL A 47 -14.25 -14.58 -29.90
CA VAL A 47 -13.31 -15.60 -30.40
C VAL A 47 -14.05 -16.66 -31.22
N GLU A 48 -15.19 -17.15 -30.74
CA GLU A 48 -15.99 -18.15 -31.42
C GLU A 48 -16.67 -17.59 -32.69
N ALA A 49 -17.25 -16.39 -32.62
CA ALA A 49 -17.96 -15.77 -33.75
C ALA A 49 -17.03 -15.38 -34.90
N GLU A 50 -15.85 -14.83 -34.58
CA GLU A 50 -14.83 -14.45 -35.56
C GLU A 50 -13.97 -15.65 -35.99
N GLY A 51 -14.04 -16.76 -35.25
CA GLY A 51 -13.28 -17.97 -35.53
C GLY A 51 -11.76 -17.76 -35.39
N LEU A 52 -11.36 -16.98 -34.39
CA LEU A 52 -9.94 -16.74 -34.13
C LEU A 52 -9.24 -18.03 -33.74
N ASP A 53 -7.98 -18.18 -34.12
CA ASP A 53 -7.09 -19.29 -33.76
C ASP A 53 -6.13 -18.93 -32.61
N PHE A 54 -6.43 -17.83 -31.90
CA PHE A 54 -5.78 -17.38 -30.67
C PHE A 54 -6.78 -16.63 -29.77
N ILE A 55 -6.38 -16.37 -28.52
CA ILE A 55 -7.11 -15.50 -27.60
C ILE A 55 -6.54 -14.06 -27.67
N PRO A 56 -7.33 -13.06 -28.10
CA PRO A 56 -6.86 -11.68 -28.25
C PRO A 56 -6.80 -10.94 -26.91
N VAL A 57 -5.61 -10.44 -26.55
CA VAL A 57 -5.40 -9.57 -25.38
C VAL A 57 -4.70 -8.29 -25.82
N PHE A 58 -5.19 -7.13 -25.42
CA PHE A 58 -4.57 -5.85 -25.73
C PHE A 58 -3.76 -5.33 -24.53
N GLY A 59 -2.49 -5.04 -24.78
CA GLY A 59 -1.55 -4.47 -23.82
C GLY A 59 -1.10 -3.08 -24.24
N HIS A 60 -1.27 -2.07 -23.37
CA HIS A 60 -0.92 -0.68 -23.66
C HIS A 60 0.38 -0.19 -22.98
N TRP A 61 0.86 -0.88 -21.93
CA TRP A 61 2.09 -0.49 -21.22
C TRP A 61 3.00 -1.67 -20.86
N SER A 62 2.93 -2.24 -19.65
CA SER A 62 3.81 -3.37 -19.28
C SER A 62 3.68 -4.56 -20.22
N LEU A 63 2.45 -4.86 -20.64
CA LEU A 63 2.14 -5.90 -21.62
C LEU A 63 2.65 -5.59 -23.04
N ARG A 64 3.08 -4.35 -23.30
CA ARG A 64 3.78 -3.95 -24.52
C ARG A 64 5.30 -4.04 -24.37
N THR A 65 5.83 -3.80 -23.17
CA THR A 65 7.27 -3.75 -22.91
C THR A 65 7.89 -5.10 -22.58
N ASP A 66 7.22 -5.91 -21.76
CA ASP A 66 7.70 -7.19 -21.23
C ASP A 66 6.51 -8.14 -21.09
N ASN A 67 6.34 -9.04 -22.06
CA ASN A 67 5.11 -9.85 -22.22
C ASN A 67 5.37 -11.33 -22.51
N TYR A 68 6.62 -11.77 -22.43
CA TYR A 68 6.99 -13.15 -22.72
C TYR A 68 6.30 -14.14 -21.78
N ARG A 69 6.07 -13.77 -20.51
CA ARG A 69 5.39 -14.62 -19.52
C ARG A 69 3.93 -14.84 -19.87
N GLU A 70 3.25 -13.79 -20.27
CA GLU A 70 1.84 -13.79 -20.70
C GLU A 70 1.64 -14.57 -22.00
N LEU A 71 2.70 -14.69 -22.82
CA LEU A 71 2.75 -15.51 -24.03
C LEU A 71 3.30 -16.92 -23.79
N GLY A 72 3.63 -17.28 -22.54
CA GLY A 72 4.13 -18.59 -22.17
C GLY A 72 5.55 -18.90 -22.69
N LYS A 73 6.33 -17.88 -23.03
CA LYS A 73 7.71 -17.98 -23.52
C LYS A 73 8.71 -17.96 -22.35
N ALA A 74 9.96 -18.33 -22.61
CA ALA A 74 11.00 -18.32 -21.58
C ALA A 74 11.67 -16.94 -21.41
N SER A 75 11.67 -16.12 -22.46
CA SER A 75 12.28 -14.79 -22.46
C SER A 75 11.67 -13.87 -23.53
N GLN A 76 11.91 -12.57 -23.43
CA GLN A 76 11.43 -11.59 -24.42
C GLN A 76 12.01 -11.81 -25.82
N ASP A 77 13.20 -12.42 -25.93
CA ASP A 77 13.85 -12.72 -27.21
C ASP A 77 13.10 -13.80 -28.02
N GLU A 78 12.26 -14.61 -27.37
CA GLU A 78 11.42 -15.63 -28.03
C GLU A 78 10.10 -15.08 -28.58
N VAL A 79 9.74 -13.83 -28.25
CA VAL A 79 8.50 -13.20 -28.69
C VAL A 79 8.67 -12.66 -30.11
N GLN A 80 7.87 -13.15 -31.04
CA GLN A 80 7.94 -12.78 -32.46
C GLN A 80 6.79 -11.84 -32.85
N GLU A 81 7.12 -10.61 -33.28
CA GLU A 81 6.13 -9.71 -33.87
C GLU A 81 5.53 -10.30 -35.17
N GLY A 82 4.25 -10.05 -35.42
CA GLY A 82 3.43 -10.68 -36.46
C GLY A 82 2.83 -12.02 -36.03
N ARG A 83 3.60 -12.84 -35.32
CA ARG A 83 3.20 -14.17 -34.86
C ARG A 83 2.56 -14.17 -33.47
N ASP A 84 3.30 -13.74 -32.45
CA ASP A 84 2.88 -13.74 -31.05
C ASP A 84 2.27 -12.39 -30.64
N THR A 85 2.75 -11.30 -31.24
CA THR A 85 2.26 -9.95 -30.99
C THR A 85 2.04 -9.18 -32.28
N VAL A 86 1.10 -8.23 -32.30
CA VAL A 86 0.90 -7.30 -33.43
C VAL A 86 0.72 -5.89 -32.87
N PRO A 87 1.32 -4.84 -33.45
CA PRO A 87 1.05 -3.48 -33.00
C PRO A 87 -0.43 -3.14 -33.23
N ALA A 88 -1.06 -2.54 -32.23
CA ALA A 88 -2.49 -2.23 -32.24
C ALA A 88 -2.75 -0.89 -31.57
N ARG A 89 -3.93 -0.32 -31.82
CA ARG A 89 -4.37 0.93 -31.20
C ARG A 89 -5.81 0.76 -30.74
N ILE A 90 -6.15 1.37 -29.61
CA ILE A 90 -7.53 1.50 -29.16
C ILE A 90 -7.98 2.95 -29.33
N GLY A 91 -9.10 3.16 -30.02
CA GLY A 91 -9.74 4.46 -30.20
C GLY A 91 -10.74 4.76 -29.10
N ASP A 92 -11.05 6.05 -28.90
CA ASP A 92 -11.91 6.58 -27.84
C ASP A 92 -11.41 6.29 -26.41
N TYR A 93 -10.09 6.13 -26.27
CA TYR A 93 -9.41 5.98 -24.99
C TYR A 93 -8.26 6.98 -24.88
N GLY A 94 -7.97 7.38 -23.65
CA GLY A 94 -6.82 8.19 -23.30
C GLY A 94 -6.00 7.52 -22.21
N MET A 95 -4.76 7.97 -22.06
CA MET A 95 -3.89 7.55 -20.98
C MET A 95 -4.54 7.90 -19.63
N ASP A 96 -4.44 6.98 -18.68
CA ASP A 96 -4.86 7.20 -17.30
C ASP A 96 -3.86 6.58 -16.33
N PHE A 97 -4.04 6.88 -15.04
CA PHE A 97 -3.06 6.53 -14.03
C PHE A 97 -3.74 5.97 -12.79
N VAL A 98 -3.14 4.91 -12.26
CA VAL A 98 -3.62 4.20 -11.08
C VAL A 98 -2.49 4.00 -10.08
N ALA A 99 -2.83 3.98 -8.80
CA ALA A 99 -1.91 3.76 -7.70
C ALA A 99 -1.53 2.27 -7.59
N SER A 100 -0.24 1.97 -7.49
CA SER A 100 0.30 0.63 -7.26
C SER A 100 0.99 0.57 -5.90
N THR A 101 0.56 -0.36 -5.05
CA THR A 101 1.05 -0.52 -3.68
C THR A 101 1.83 -1.81 -3.49
N GLU A 102 1.80 -2.72 -4.46
CA GLU A 102 2.58 -3.95 -4.43
C GLU A 102 3.76 -3.89 -5.41
N TYR A 103 3.50 -3.56 -6.68
CA TYR A 103 4.53 -3.71 -7.72
C TYR A 103 5.44 -2.50 -7.86
N ARG A 104 4.87 -1.29 -7.88
CA ARG A 104 5.61 -0.05 -8.24
C ARG A 104 5.67 0.99 -7.14
N GLY A 105 5.06 0.70 -6.00
CA GLY A 105 5.23 1.45 -4.77
C GLY A 105 4.93 0.58 -3.56
N ARG A 106 4.57 1.24 -2.46
CA ARG A 106 4.20 0.62 -1.18
C ARG A 106 2.93 1.30 -0.67
N PRO A 107 2.16 0.71 0.25
CA PRO A 107 0.95 1.35 0.79
C PRO A 107 1.18 2.79 1.28
N GLN A 108 2.35 3.09 1.85
CA GLN A 108 2.73 4.40 2.39
C GLN A 108 3.19 5.40 1.31
N HIS A 109 3.68 4.91 0.18
CA HIS A 109 4.02 5.73 -0.98
C HIS A 109 3.70 4.92 -2.24
N PRO A 110 2.42 4.94 -2.67
CA PRO A 110 2.01 4.21 -3.85
C PRO A 110 2.77 4.71 -5.07
N GLY A 111 3.14 3.79 -5.94
CA GLY A 111 3.68 4.10 -7.25
C GLY A 111 2.57 4.50 -8.21
N ALA A 112 2.91 5.14 -9.32
CA ALA A 112 1.99 5.25 -10.45
C ALA A 112 2.24 4.10 -11.43
N VAL A 113 1.17 3.50 -11.96
CA VAL A 113 1.22 2.60 -13.12
C VAL A 113 0.19 3.02 -14.17
N ALA A 114 0.43 2.55 -15.39
CA ALA A 114 -0.39 2.88 -16.53
C ALA A 114 -1.79 2.28 -16.43
N SER A 115 -2.75 3.02 -16.94
CA SER A 115 -4.09 2.56 -17.24
C SER A 115 -4.60 3.30 -18.46
N ILE A 116 -5.80 2.95 -18.90
CA ILE A 116 -6.54 3.69 -19.91
C ILE A 116 -7.97 3.92 -19.44
N ALA A 117 -8.55 5.03 -19.86
CA ALA A 117 -9.95 5.34 -19.58
C ALA A 117 -10.62 5.91 -20.84
N PRO A 118 -11.96 5.78 -20.96
CA PRO A 118 -12.70 6.39 -22.07
C PRO A 118 -12.35 7.87 -22.23
N SER A 119 -12.02 8.27 -23.46
CA SER A 119 -11.68 9.63 -23.86
C SER A 119 -12.08 9.80 -25.33
N PRO A 120 -13.25 10.39 -25.62
CA PRO A 120 -13.76 10.50 -26.99
C PRO A 120 -12.76 11.17 -27.93
N GLY A 121 -12.50 10.56 -29.09
CA GLY A 121 -11.51 11.03 -30.05
C GLY A 121 -10.05 10.80 -29.65
N GLY A 122 -9.79 10.27 -28.44
CA GLY A 122 -8.48 9.83 -27.99
C GLY A 122 -8.05 8.52 -28.66
N GLN A 123 -6.75 8.25 -28.63
CA GLN A 123 -6.20 6.98 -29.07
C GLN A 123 -5.02 6.58 -28.20
N VAL A 124 -4.94 5.30 -27.83
CA VAL A 124 -3.79 4.75 -27.09
C VAL A 124 -3.09 3.68 -27.92
N PRO A 125 -1.77 3.82 -28.18
CA PRO A 125 -0.99 2.79 -28.84
C PRO A 125 -0.67 1.63 -27.88
N GLY A 126 -0.68 0.42 -28.43
CA GLY A 126 -0.40 -0.80 -27.67
C GLY A 126 0.01 -1.95 -28.58
N THR A 127 -0.16 -3.16 -28.08
CA THR A 127 0.05 -4.39 -28.83
C THR A 127 -1.06 -5.38 -28.55
N LEU A 128 -1.50 -6.08 -29.58
CA LEU A 128 -2.33 -7.27 -29.48
C LEU A 128 -1.41 -8.47 -29.22
N LEU A 129 -1.57 -9.11 -28.08
CA LEU A 129 -0.99 -10.38 -27.73
C LEU A 129 -1.92 -11.49 -28.23
N LYS A 130 -1.35 -12.49 -28.90
CA LYS A 130 -2.05 -13.66 -29.45
C LYS A 130 -1.77 -14.87 -28.55
N LEU A 131 -2.59 -15.05 -27.52
CA LEU A 131 -2.43 -16.18 -26.59
C LEU A 131 -2.79 -17.50 -27.29
N PRO A 132 -1.92 -18.53 -27.26
CA PRO A 132 -2.17 -19.77 -27.97
C PRO A 132 -3.21 -20.64 -27.24
N PHE A 133 -4.10 -21.29 -28.00
CA PHE A 133 -5.22 -22.07 -27.43
C PHE A 133 -4.82 -23.23 -26.53
N ASP A 134 -3.70 -23.89 -26.85
CA ASP A 134 -3.19 -25.04 -26.09
C ASP A 134 -2.78 -24.68 -24.66
N ARG A 135 -2.50 -23.40 -24.39
CA ARG A 135 -2.15 -22.87 -23.07
C ARG A 135 -3.03 -21.71 -22.61
N ALA A 136 -4.10 -21.39 -23.33
CA ALA A 136 -4.92 -20.21 -23.05
C ALA A 136 -5.53 -20.22 -21.65
N GLU A 137 -5.95 -21.38 -21.13
CA GLU A 137 -6.48 -21.50 -19.77
C GLU A 137 -5.45 -21.06 -18.71
N GLU A 138 -4.22 -21.57 -18.82
CA GLU A 138 -3.11 -21.24 -17.91
C GLU A 138 -2.76 -19.75 -18.02
N LEU A 139 -2.47 -19.28 -19.24
CA LEU A 139 -1.93 -17.95 -19.48
C LEU A 139 -2.94 -16.86 -19.15
N LEU A 140 -4.21 -17.05 -19.53
CA LEU A 140 -5.26 -16.07 -19.23
C LEU A 140 -5.56 -16.02 -17.73
N THR A 141 -5.52 -17.15 -17.04
CA THR A 141 -5.71 -17.18 -15.57
C THR A 141 -4.59 -16.43 -14.85
N VAL A 142 -3.34 -16.61 -15.27
CA VAL A 142 -2.18 -15.88 -14.71
C VAL A 142 -2.32 -14.38 -14.96
N LEU A 143 -2.67 -14.00 -16.19
CA LEU A 143 -2.88 -12.60 -16.57
C LEU A 143 -3.98 -11.95 -15.73
N LEU A 144 -5.17 -12.56 -15.65
CA LEU A 144 -6.27 -12.06 -14.83
C LEU A 144 -5.89 -11.98 -13.36
N THR A 145 -5.14 -12.95 -12.84
CA THR A 145 -4.64 -12.92 -11.46
C THR A 145 -3.70 -11.73 -11.22
N ARG A 146 -2.81 -11.45 -12.17
CA ARG A 146 -1.87 -10.33 -12.09
C ARG A 146 -2.57 -8.98 -12.14
N GLU A 147 -3.48 -8.79 -13.09
CA GLU A 147 -4.10 -7.48 -13.35
C GLU A 147 -5.29 -7.19 -12.40
N ILE A 148 -5.96 -8.22 -11.88
CA ILE A 148 -7.15 -8.06 -11.02
C ILE A 148 -6.82 -8.40 -9.56
N GLY A 149 -6.08 -9.48 -9.30
CA GLY A 149 -5.98 -10.07 -7.96
C GLY A 149 -4.81 -9.59 -7.10
N ALA A 150 -3.71 -9.14 -7.69
CA ALA A 150 -2.52 -8.72 -6.96
C ALA A 150 -2.76 -7.41 -6.20
N GLU A 151 -3.22 -6.37 -6.89
CA GLU A 151 -3.36 -5.01 -6.32
C GLU A 151 -4.73 -4.77 -5.64
N ALA A 152 -5.39 -5.81 -5.13
CA ALA A 152 -6.68 -5.74 -4.43
C ALA A 152 -6.54 -5.63 -2.89
N ASP A 153 -5.43 -5.05 -2.43
CA ASP A 153 -5.00 -4.91 -1.03
C ASP A 153 -5.64 -3.71 -0.30
N LEU A 154 -5.97 -2.63 -1.03
CA LEU A 154 -6.63 -1.45 -0.46
C LEU A 154 -8.15 -1.61 -0.45
N ARG A 155 -8.72 -1.80 0.75
CA ARG A 155 -10.17 -1.63 0.97
C ARG A 155 -10.47 -0.14 1.10
N ALA A 156 -11.03 0.46 0.06
CA ALA A 156 -11.46 1.86 0.15
C ALA A 156 -12.68 2.01 1.07
N PRO A 157 -12.75 3.13 1.82
CA PRO A 157 -14.01 3.53 2.44
C PRO A 157 -15.09 3.72 1.36
N PRO A 158 -16.38 3.54 1.73
CA PRO A 158 -17.48 3.77 0.81
C PRO A 158 -17.45 5.15 0.15
N ASP A 159 -18.06 5.29 -1.02
CA ASP A 159 -18.19 6.57 -1.70
C ASP A 159 -19.06 7.58 -0.91
N ALA A 160 -19.17 8.82 -1.40
CA ALA A 160 -19.96 9.86 -0.74
C ALA A 160 -21.45 9.51 -0.56
N GLN A 161 -21.93 8.46 -1.26
CA GLN A 161 -23.29 7.94 -1.21
C GLN A 161 -23.38 6.64 -0.37
N GLY A 162 -22.29 6.25 0.30
CA GLY A 162 -22.23 5.05 1.15
C GLY A 162 -22.11 3.74 0.39
N ARG A 163 -21.84 3.76 -0.93
CA ARG A 163 -21.67 2.53 -1.73
C ARG A 163 -20.25 1.99 -1.56
N PRO A 164 -20.06 0.67 -1.41
CA PRO A 164 -18.72 0.08 -1.36
C PRO A 164 -17.93 0.43 -2.62
N ARG A 165 -16.76 1.04 -2.46
CA ARG A 165 -15.82 1.25 -3.57
C ARG A 165 -15.10 -0.06 -3.87
N SER A 166 -14.82 -0.30 -5.15
CA SER A 166 -14.12 -1.50 -5.56
C SER A 166 -12.64 -1.41 -5.16
N SER A 167 -12.09 -2.52 -4.67
CA SER A 167 -10.65 -2.64 -4.38
C SER A 167 -9.83 -2.88 -5.65
N LEU A 168 -10.48 -3.13 -6.79
CA LEU A 168 -9.80 -3.37 -8.05
C LEU A 168 -9.25 -2.10 -8.66
N MET A 169 -7.98 -2.18 -9.06
CA MET A 169 -7.31 -1.16 -9.85
C MET A 169 -7.84 -1.11 -11.29
N TYR A 170 -7.94 -2.29 -11.92
CA TYR A 170 -8.42 -2.44 -13.28
C TYR A 170 -9.77 -3.14 -13.34
N GLN A 171 -10.55 -2.77 -14.37
CA GLN A 171 -11.72 -3.49 -14.81
C GLN A 171 -11.38 -4.24 -16.10
N PRO A 172 -11.62 -5.57 -16.18
CA PRO A 172 -11.49 -6.30 -17.43
C PRO A 172 -12.63 -5.91 -18.38
N ALA A 173 -12.30 -5.69 -19.65
CA ALA A 173 -13.25 -5.32 -20.68
C ALA A 173 -12.86 -5.90 -22.04
N VAL A 174 -13.85 -6.17 -22.89
CA VAL A 174 -13.62 -6.53 -24.29
C VAL A 174 -13.98 -5.34 -25.15
N ARG A 175 -13.04 -4.88 -25.97
CA ARG A 175 -13.17 -3.67 -26.80
C ARG A 175 -12.58 -3.89 -28.18
N PRO A 176 -13.09 -3.19 -29.21
CA PRO A 176 -12.47 -3.19 -30.53
C PRO A 176 -11.09 -2.51 -30.48
N VAL A 177 -10.08 -3.17 -31.04
CA VAL A 177 -8.76 -2.59 -31.27
C VAL A 177 -8.42 -2.65 -32.75
N THR A 178 -7.82 -1.59 -33.27
CA THR A 178 -7.43 -1.47 -34.68
C THR A 178 -5.98 -1.92 -34.85
N LEU A 179 -5.75 -2.85 -35.78
CA LEU A 179 -4.43 -3.32 -36.15
C LEU A 179 -3.80 -2.40 -37.20
N GLN A 180 -2.50 -2.58 -37.47
CA GLN A 180 -1.79 -1.75 -38.47
C GLN A 180 -2.37 -1.82 -39.88
N ASP A 181 -2.99 -2.95 -40.25
CA ASP A 181 -3.64 -3.14 -41.55
C ASP A 181 -5.04 -2.50 -41.64
N GLY A 182 -5.49 -1.84 -40.56
CA GLY A 182 -6.81 -1.21 -40.46
C GLY A 182 -7.93 -2.17 -40.08
N SER A 183 -7.66 -3.46 -39.92
CA SER A 183 -8.63 -4.42 -39.41
C SER A 183 -8.90 -4.20 -37.92
N THR A 184 -10.05 -4.66 -37.46
CA THR A 184 -10.47 -4.55 -36.06
C THR A 184 -10.65 -5.93 -35.45
N VAL A 185 -10.11 -6.13 -34.26
CA VAL A 185 -10.29 -7.35 -33.45
C VAL A 185 -10.81 -6.96 -32.08
N HIS A 186 -11.78 -7.70 -31.53
CA HIS A 186 -12.21 -7.49 -30.15
C HIS A 186 -11.26 -8.19 -29.19
N ALA A 187 -10.56 -7.43 -28.36
CA ALA A 187 -9.55 -7.95 -27.44
C ALA A 187 -9.92 -7.69 -25.98
N LEU A 188 -9.52 -8.61 -25.10
CA LEU A 188 -9.53 -8.36 -23.66
C LEU A 188 -8.50 -7.29 -23.31
N LEU A 189 -8.90 -6.30 -22.53
CA LEU A 189 -8.02 -5.29 -21.97
C LEU A 189 -8.39 -4.99 -20.53
N PHE A 190 -7.51 -4.23 -19.87
CA PHE A 190 -7.65 -3.78 -18.51
C PHE A 190 -7.69 -2.24 -18.51
N GLU A 191 -8.87 -1.70 -18.25
CA GLU A 191 -9.11 -0.25 -18.17
C GLU A 191 -9.19 0.19 -16.70
N THR A 192 -9.06 1.50 -16.44
CA THR A 192 -9.21 2.04 -15.08
C THR A 192 -10.58 1.66 -14.57
N ASN A 193 -10.63 1.05 -13.39
CA ASN A 193 -11.90 0.85 -12.72
C ASN A 193 -12.46 2.20 -12.25
N PRO A 194 -13.60 2.67 -12.80
CA PRO A 194 -14.16 3.98 -12.44
C PRO A 194 -14.60 4.03 -10.98
N ASP A 195 -14.98 2.88 -10.41
CA ASP A 195 -15.34 2.74 -8.99
C ASP A 195 -14.12 2.39 -8.11
N GLY A 196 -12.93 2.30 -8.72
CA GLY A 196 -11.70 1.86 -8.09
C GLY A 196 -11.16 2.85 -7.07
N ALA A 197 -10.75 2.32 -5.92
CA ALA A 197 -10.02 3.05 -4.89
C ALA A 197 -8.71 3.68 -5.39
N LYS A 198 -8.11 3.07 -6.40
CA LYS A 198 -6.75 3.32 -6.87
C LYS A 198 -6.68 4.25 -8.08
N SER A 199 -7.80 4.77 -8.59
CA SER A 199 -7.77 5.75 -9.68
C SER A 199 -7.18 7.08 -9.20
N LEU A 200 -6.06 7.50 -9.80
CA LEU A 200 -5.39 8.76 -9.44
C LEU A 200 -6.16 9.98 -9.97
N ARG A 201 -6.91 9.82 -11.07
CA ARG A 201 -7.78 10.86 -11.63
C ARG A 201 -8.83 11.35 -10.63
N HIS A 202 -9.33 10.44 -9.80
CA HIS A 202 -10.39 10.71 -8.81
C HIS A 202 -9.88 10.80 -7.37
N ALA A 203 -8.56 10.73 -7.14
CA ALA A 203 -7.98 10.66 -5.80
C ALA A 203 -8.06 11.99 -5.01
N PHE A 204 -7.96 13.14 -5.68
CA PHE A 204 -7.78 14.44 -5.02
C PHE A 204 -9.09 15.16 -4.67
N GLY A 205 -10.17 14.85 -5.38
CA GLY A 205 -11.51 15.42 -5.12
C GLY A 205 -11.59 16.94 -5.23
N ASP A 206 -10.62 17.60 -5.87
CA ASP A 206 -10.59 19.04 -6.12
C ASP A 206 -10.47 19.37 -7.61
N GLU A 207 -10.74 20.62 -7.97
CA GLU A 207 -10.80 21.09 -9.36
C GLU A 207 -9.49 20.94 -10.13
N ALA A 208 -8.34 20.92 -9.42
CA ALA A 208 -7.04 20.77 -10.04
C ALA A 208 -6.79 19.32 -10.51
N GLY A 209 -7.47 18.32 -9.92
CA GLY A 209 -7.38 16.93 -10.35
C GLY A 209 -5.95 16.38 -10.36
N LEU A 210 -5.61 15.53 -11.32
CA LEU A 210 -4.25 14.99 -11.46
C LEU A 210 -3.37 15.97 -12.25
N THR A 211 -2.46 16.66 -11.56
CA THR A 211 -1.45 17.56 -12.17
C THR A 211 -0.11 16.82 -12.38
N PRO A 212 0.83 17.37 -13.19
CA PRO A 212 2.14 16.74 -13.40
C PRO A 212 2.92 16.54 -12.10
N GLU A 213 2.87 17.49 -11.18
CA GLU A 213 3.49 17.41 -9.87
C GLU A 213 2.84 16.29 -9.04
N ARG A 214 1.51 16.27 -8.98
CA ARG A 214 0.79 15.21 -8.25
C ARG A 214 1.12 13.84 -8.80
N LEU A 215 1.19 13.67 -10.11
CA LEU A 215 1.62 12.41 -10.72
C LEU A 215 3.11 12.12 -10.45
N ALA A 216 3.97 13.13 -10.47
CA ALA A 216 5.40 12.99 -10.20
C ALA A 216 5.68 12.43 -8.80
N PHE A 217 4.86 12.79 -7.82
CA PHE A 217 4.89 12.19 -6.48
C PHE A 217 4.76 10.67 -6.58
N PHE A 218 3.69 10.15 -7.19
CA PHE A 218 3.50 8.70 -7.34
C PHE A 218 4.60 8.06 -8.21
N ILE A 219 5.11 8.74 -9.25
CA ILE A 219 6.23 8.22 -10.07
C ILE A 219 7.51 8.08 -9.24
N ALA A 220 7.70 8.92 -8.22
CA ALA A 220 8.83 8.82 -7.31
C ALA A 220 8.71 7.61 -6.35
N GLY A 221 7.57 6.90 -6.34
CA GLY A 221 7.34 5.69 -5.56
C GLY A 221 8.37 4.60 -5.81
N GLU A 222 8.85 4.00 -4.71
CA GLU A 222 9.82 2.90 -4.72
C GLU A 222 9.12 1.60 -4.34
N GLY A 223 8.69 0.86 -5.37
CA GLY A 223 8.09 -0.46 -5.22
C GLY A 223 9.11 -1.58 -5.26
N GLY A 224 8.61 -2.78 -5.02
CA GLY A 224 9.38 -4.01 -5.05
C GLY A 224 9.29 -4.76 -3.72
N PHE A 225 8.93 -6.04 -3.77
CA PHE A 225 8.98 -6.93 -2.61
C PHE A 225 9.59 -8.28 -2.98
N VAL A 226 10.15 -8.95 -1.97
CA VAL A 226 10.67 -10.31 -2.11
C VAL A 226 9.62 -11.27 -1.60
N ARG A 227 9.19 -12.20 -2.45
CA ARG A 227 8.33 -13.32 -2.07
C ARG A 227 8.92 -14.61 -2.61
N ASP A 228 9.04 -15.61 -1.76
CA ASP A 228 9.61 -16.92 -2.12
C ASP A 228 11.00 -16.81 -2.80
N GLY A 229 11.83 -15.87 -2.32
CA GLY A 229 13.17 -15.60 -2.86
C GLY A 229 13.19 -14.89 -4.22
N LYS A 230 12.04 -14.45 -4.74
CA LYS A 230 11.91 -13.74 -6.02
C LYS A 230 11.54 -12.28 -5.78
N HIS A 231 12.24 -11.38 -6.47
CA HIS A 231 11.88 -9.96 -6.51
C HIS A 231 10.72 -9.74 -7.49
N TYR A 232 9.65 -9.14 -7.02
CA TYR A 232 8.50 -8.73 -7.83
C TYR A 232 8.39 -7.21 -7.82
N GLY A 233 8.27 -6.61 -9.01
CA GLY A 233 8.13 -5.16 -9.14
C GLY A 233 9.47 -4.41 -9.14
N GLY A 234 9.43 -3.14 -8.75
CA GLY A 234 10.59 -2.23 -8.72
C GLY A 234 10.15 -0.75 -8.73
N PRO A 235 11.09 0.20 -8.85
CA PRO A 235 10.76 1.63 -8.88
C PRO A 235 9.72 1.99 -9.95
N SER A 236 8.76 2.87 -9.62
CA SER A 236 7.76 3.36 -10.57
C SER A 236 8.43 4.14 -11.72
N ALA A 237 9.46 4.94 -11.42
CA ALA A 237 10.24 5.64 -12.44
C ALA A 237 10.83 4.69 -13.50
N ASP A 238 11.36 3.53 -13.11
CA ASP A 238 11.93 2.58 -14.09
C ASP A 238 10.84 1.97 -14.98
N TYR A 239 9.65 1.72 -14.43
CA TYR A 239 8.47 1.28 -15.18
C TYR A 239 8.06 2.30 -16.26
N TRP A 240 8.03 3.59 -15.90
CA TRP A 240 7.68 4.65 -16.84
C TRP A 240 8.76 4.86 -17.89
N ARG A 241 10.05 4.82 -17.50
CA ARG A 241 11.19 4.92 -18.43
C ARG A 241 11.11 3.85 -19.52
N ALA A 242 10.92 2.58 -19.13
CA ALA A 242 10.86 1.46 -20.06
C ALA A 242 9.71 1.61 -21.08
N GLY A 243 8.53 2.03 -20.61
CA GLY A 243 7.38 2.27 -21.49
C GLY A 243 7.57 3.43 -22.46
N MET A 244 8.13 4.55 -21.99
CA MET A 244 8.40 5.71 -22.84
C MET A 244 9.46 5.42 -23.91
N GLN A 245 10.51 4.67 -23.57
CA GLN A 245 11.50 4.21 -24.57
C GLN A 245 10.85 3.34 -25.66
N ARG A 246 9.87 2.51 -25.28
CA ARG A 246 9.15 1.67 -26.25
C ARG A 246 8.16 2.46 -27.12
N LEU A 247 7.54 3.51 -26.58
CA LEU A 247 6.73 4.45 -27.36
C LEU A 247 7.60 5.14 -28.41
N GLU A 248 8.73 5.71 -27.98
CA GLU A 248 9.67 6.40 -28.86
C GLU A 248 10.18 5.49 -29.98
N ALA A 249 10.56 4.26 -29.65
CA ALA A 249 10.99 3.26 -30.64
C ALA A 249 9.90 2.89 -31.67
N SER A 250 8.62 3.08 -31.34
CA SER A 250 7.50 2.88 -32.25
C SER A 250 7.04 4.17 -32.95
N GLY A 251 7.71 5.29 -32.71
CA GLY A 251 7.34 6.60 -33.26
C GLY A 251 6.15 7.26 -32.55
N ASP A 252 5.77 6.78 -31.37
CA ASP A 252 4.72 7.38 -30.54
C ASP A 252 5.34 8.33 -29.51
N ALA A 253 4.65 9.42 -29.20
CA ALA A 253 5.02 10.29 -28.09
C ALA A 253 4.35 9.83 -26.79
N PRO A 254 5.01 9.97 -25.62
CA PRO A 254 4.34 9.82 -24.35
C PRO A 254 3.28 10.91 -24.15
N ASP A 255 2.29 10.59 -23.33
CA ASP A 255 1.30 11.56 -22.88
C ASP A 255 2.00 12.80 -22.24
N PRO A 256 1.59 14.04 -22.55
CA PRO A 256 2.27 15.23 -22.03
C PRO A 256 2.30 15.33 -20.50
N LEU A 257 1.23 14.91 -19.83
CA LEU A 257 1.15 14.88 -18.37
C LEU A 257 2.17 13.89 -17.81
N LEU A 258 2.29 12.70 -18.42
CA LEU A 258 3.29 11.71 -18.05
C LEU A 258 4.72 12.22 -18.28
N ALA A 259 4.99 12.80 -19.44
CA ALA A 259 6.33 13.28 -19.79
C ALA A 259 6.84 14.32 -18.79
N GLU A 260 5.99 15.28 -18.45
CA GLU A 260 6.32 16.33 -17.48
C GLU A 260 6.43 15.78 -16.06
N ALA A 261 5.50 14.93 -15.63
CA ALA A 261 5.54 14.29 -14.32
C ALA A 261 6.82 13.46 -14.11
N TYR A 262 7.21 12.68 -15.13
CA TYR A 262 8.44 11.90 -15.09
C TYR A 262 9.68 12.79 -15.01
N ARG A 263 9.72 13.90 -15.76
CA ARG A 263 10.80 14.88 -15.69
C ARG A 263 10.91 15.49 -14.30
N ILE A 264 9.79 15.87 -13.67
CA ILE A 264 9.76 16.39 -12.31
C ILE A 264 10.26 15.33 -11.31
N ALA A 265 9.76 14.11 -11.39
CA ALA A 265 10.12 13.02 -10.47
C ALA A 265 11.61 12.67 -10.54
N THR A 266 12.20 12.67 -11.73
CA THR A 266 13.60 12.29 -11.93
C THR A 266 14.59 13.43 -11.74
N SER A 267 14.20 14.68 -12.02
CA SER A 267 15.04 15.86 -11.74
C SER A 267 15.07 16.23 -10.25
N SER A 268 13.99 15.95 -9.52
CA SER A 268 13.93 16.14 -8.06
C SER A 268 14.78 15.11 -7.29
N ARG A 269 14.97 13.89 -7.83
CA ARG A 269 15.90 12.89 -7.27
C ARG A 269 17.36 13.31 -7.38
N SER A 270 17.71 14.19 -8.33
CA SER A 270 19.08 14.67 -8.55
C SER A 270 19.47 15.93 -7.77
N ALA A 271 18.55 16.54 -7.03
CA ALA A 271 18.80 17.73 -6.21
C ALA A 271 18.62 17.40 -4.72
N ASP A 272 19.72 17.10 -4.04
CA ASP A 272 19.93 17.13 -2.58
C ASP A 272 18.87 16.48 -1.66
N GLY A 273 18.20 15.40 -2.10
CA GLY A 273 17.67 14.33 -1.23
C GLY A 273 16.54 14.68 -0.25
N SER A 274 16.14 15.94 -0.09
CA SER A 274 15.03 16.34 0.79
C SER A 274 14.59 17.75 0.42
N LEU A 275 13.29 17.95 0.16
CA LEU A 275 12.50 19.18 0.42
C LEU A 275 11.36 19.44 -0.59
N SER A 276 11.46 19.08 -1.89
CA SER A 276 10.36 19.42 -2.84
C SER A 276 9.20 18.42 -2.84
N LEU A 277 9.48 17.13 -2.68
CA LEU A 277 8.46 16.06 -2.70
C LEU A 277 7.75 15.91 -1.35
N ASP A 278 8.40 16.22 -0.22
CA ASP A 278 7.78 16.14 1.12
C ASP A 278 6.70 17.19 1.33
N ALA A 279 6.85 18.39 0.73
CA ALA A 279 5.78 19.39 0.69
C ALA A 279 4.57 18.94 -0.14
N MET A 280 4.77 17.99 -1.08
CA MET A 280 3.73 17.44 -1.94
C MET A 280 3.01 16.23 -1.31
N VAL A 281 3.57 15.61 -0.26
CA VAL A 281 2.92 14.57 0.56
C VAL A 281 1.57 15.07 1.10
N GLY A 282 1.49 16.32 1.55
CA GLY A 282 0.25 16.92 2.05
C GLY A 282 -0.83 17.16 0.97
N ALA A 283 -0.45 17.13 -0.32
CA ALA A 283 -1.34 17.38 -1.46
C ALA A 283 -1.67 16.10 -2.26
N ALA A 284 -0.83 15.07 -2.17
CA ALA A 284 -0.95 13.82 -2.94
C ALA A 284 -1.64 12.68 -2.18
N VAL A 285 -1.79 12.81 -0.86
CA VAL A 285 -2.58 11.89 -0.03
C VAL A 285 -4.07 12.28 -0.20
N PRO A 286 -4.97 11.36 -0.61
CA PRO A 286 -6.41 11.65 -0.68
C PRO A 286 -6.85 12.40 0.59
N ARG A 287 -7.65 13.46 0.48
CA ARG A 287 -8.09 14.21 1.67
C ARG A 287 -8.76 13.31 2.73
N GLY A 288 -9.27 12.14 2.32
CA GLY A 288 -9.78 11.09 3.21
C GLY A 288 -8.71 10.36 4.05
N THR A 289 -7.45 10.30 3.61
CA THR A 289 -6.33 9.75 4.39
C THR A 289 -5.60 10.82 5.20
N TRP A 290 -5.61 12.10 4.82
CA TRP A 290 -5.07 13.18 5.68
C TRP A 290 -5.97 13.45 6.90
N HIS A 291 -7.29 13.51 6.72
CA HIS A 291 -8.24 13.45 7.84
C HIS A 291 -8.30 12.06 8.48
N GLY A 292 -7.81 11.04 7.78
CA GLY A 292 -7.58 9.69 8.29
C GLY A 292 -6.41 9.61 9.27
N HIS A 293 -5.35 10.43 9.16
CA HIS A 293 -4.24 10.40 10.12
C HIS A 293 -4.65 10.89 11.51
N GLN A 294 -5.62 11.79 11.61
CA GLN A 294 -6.23 12.12 12.90
C GLN A 294 -6.95 10.89 13.47
N GLY A 295 -6.38 10.37 14.56
CA GLY A 295 -6.88 9.19 15.24
C GLY A 295 -6.61 7.85 14.54
N TRP A 296 -5.75 7.79 13.51
CA TRP A 296 -5.35 6.51 12.92
C TRP A 296 -4.64 5.61 13.93
N LEU A 297 -3.72 6.16 14.72
CA LEU A 297 -3.07 5.42 15.81
C LEU A 297 -4.10 4.87 16.80
N GLY A 298 -5.04 5.69 17.27
CA GLY A 298 -6.12 5.24 18.15
C GLY A 298 -7.04 4.19 17.52
N ARG A 299 -7.29 4.22 16.20
CA ARG A 299 -8.04 3.16 15.50
C ARG A 299 -7.23 1.87 15.34
N ALA A 300 -5.94 1.97 15.03
CA ALA A 300 -5.04 0.81 14.94
C ALA A 300 -4.89 0.11 16.30
N GLU A 301 -4.75 0.90 17.36
CA GLU A 301 -4.70 0.43 18.74
C GLU A 301 -5.99 -0.29 19.15
N ALA A 302 -7.16 0.28 18.83
CA ALA A 302 -8.47 -0.33 19.11
C ALA A 302 -8.71 -1.65 18.35
N LEU A 303 -8.05 -1.87 17.22
CA LEU A 303 -8.11 -3.12 16.46
C LEU A 303 -7.22 -4.24 17.05
N LEU A 304 -6.36 -3.92 18.02
CA LEU A 304 -5.42 -4.84 18.65
C LEU A 304 -5.59 -4.92 20.17
N PRO A 305 -6.80 -5.25 20.67
CA PRO A 305 -7.08 -5.28 22.11
C PRO A 305 -6.32 -6.37 22.87
N ALA A 306 -5.74 -7.35 22.15
CA ALA A 306 -4.87 -8.36 22.74
C ALA A 306 -3.43 -7.86 23.01
N VAL A 307 -3.07 -6.69 22.46
CA VAL A 307 -1.74 -6.10 22.57
C VAL A 307 -1.78 -4.81 23.37
N TYR A 308 -2.79 -3.96 23.12
CA TYR A 308 -2.92 -2.64 23.73
C TYR A 308 -4.08 -2.57 24.73
N ALA A 309 -3.80 -1.96 25.88
CA ALA A 309 -4.78 -1.66 26.91
C ALA A 309 -5.64 -0.45 26.49
N GLN A 310 -6.89 -0.45 26.91
CA GLN A 310 -7.76 0.72 26.74
C GLN A 310 -7.60 1.67 27.93
N PRO A 311 -7.49 3.00 27.72
CA PRO A 311 -7.51 3.96 28.80
C PRO A 311 -8.77 3.82 29.66
N GLY A 312 -8.62 3.88 30.99
CA GLY A 312 -9.68 3.52 31.94
C GLY A 312 -10.86 4.49 32.06
N SER A 313 -10.86 5.60 31.31
CA SER A 313 -11.97 6.57 31.29
C SER A 313 -12.00 7.37 29.98
N PRO A 314 -13.14 7.98 29.61
CA PRO A 314 -13.21 8.88 28.46
C PRO A 314 -12.23 10.06 28.53
N ALA A 315 -11.99 10.59 29.74
CA ALA A 315 -11.01 11.65 29.96
C ALA A 315 -9.57 11.16 29.72
N ALA A 316 -9.25 9.95 30.21
CA ALA A 316 -7.95 9.33 29.95
C ALA A 316 -7.74 8.99 28.47
N LEU A 317 -8.80 8.56 27.76
CA LEU A 317 -8.75 8.33 26.31
C LEU A 317 -8.49 9.63 25.54
N ALA A 318 -9.20 10.72 25.90
CA ALA A 318 -8.98 12.02 25.29
C ALA A 318 -7.55 12.55 25.55
N ALA A 319 -7.04 12.36 26.76
CA ALA A 319 -5.67 12.73 27.12
C ALA A 319 -4.63 11.88 26.36
N HIS A 320 -4.82 10.58 26.25
CA HIS A 320 -3.94 9.69 25.47
C HIS A 320 -3.90 10.10 23.98
N GLN A 321 -5.06 10.36 23.37
CA GLN A 321 -5.13 10.85 21.99
C GLN A 321 -4.48 12.22 21.83
N GLN A 322 -4.53 13.07 22.87
CA GLN A 322 -3.83 14.34 22.89
C GLN A 322 -2.32 14.13 22.94
N HIS A 323 -1.80 13.21 23.77
CA HIS A 323 -0.39 12.86 23.82
C HIS A 323 0.12 12.32 22.47
N GLN A 324 -0.65 11.47 21.77
CA GLN A 324 -0.30 11.00 20.42
C GLN A 324 -0.14 12.18 19.45
N ARG A 325 -1.08 13.12 19.43
CA ARG A 325 -1.05 14.29 18.53
C ARG A 325 0.10 15.26 18.84
N THR A 326 0.33 15.56 20.11
CA THR A 326 1.41 16.49 20.51
C THR A 326 2.77 15.89 20.24
N LEU A 327 2.94 14.58 20.49
CA LEU A 327 4.19 13.88 20.20
C LEU A 327 4.47 13.80 18.70
N ASP A 328 3.48 13.50 17.87
CA ASP A 328 3.63 13.49 16.40
C ASP A 328 4.13 14.86 15.90
N THR A 329 3.52 15.94 16.39
CA THR A 329 3.94 17.32 16.06
C THR A 329 5.37 17.62 16.54
N ALA A 330 5.71 17.19 17.76
CA ALA A 330 7.03 17.42 18.35
C ALA A 330 8.13 16.63 17.62
N LEU A 331 7.86 15.39 17.23
CA LEU A 331 8.78 14.56 16.47
C LEU A 331 9.02 15.12 15.07
N ALA A 332 7.98 15.60 14.38
CA ALA A 332 8.14 16.27 13.10
C ALA A 332 9.03 17.53 13.21
N SER A 333 8.84 18.33 14.27
CA SER A 333 9.68 19.50 14.55
C SER A 333 11.12 19.10 14.92
N TRP A 334 11.31 18.02 15.67
CA TRP A 334 12.63 17.53 16.05
C TRP A 334 13.41 17.01 14.84
N LEU A 335 12.76 16.23 13.97
CA LEU A 335 13.34 15.67 12.75
C LEU A 335 13.79 16.72 11.73
N SER A 336 13.16 17.89 11.74
CA SER A 336 13.50 19.03 10.88
C SER A 336 14.45 20.03 11.55
N GLY A 337 14.78 19.83 12.82
CA GLY A 337 15.63 20.72 13.61
C GLY A 337 17.13 20.47 13.44
N GLU A 338 17.93 21.43 13.91
CA GLU A 338 19.40 21.38 13.84
C GLU A 338 20.02 20.16 14.53
N GLY A 339 19.42 19.67 15.62
CA GLY A 339 19.90 18.50 16.36
C GLY A 339 19.85 17.21 15.52
N ALA A 340 18.72 16.93 14.88
CA ALA A 340 18.59 15.80 13.95
C ALA A 340 19.46 16.01 12.69
N GLY A 341 19.57 17.26 12.21
CA GLY A 341 20.45 17.61 11.10
C GLY A 341 21.94 17.31 11.36
N ALA A 342 22.45 17.65 12.54
CA ALA A 342 23.83 17.36 12.95
C ALA A 342 24.09 15.85 13.04
N VAL A 343 23.17 15.08 13.65
CA VAL A 343 23.28 13.62 13.72
C VAL A 343 23.32 12.99 12.32
N ARG A 344 22.53 13.50 11.36
CA ARG A 344 22.57 13.04 9.97
C ARG A 344 23.90 13.36 9.29
N ALA A 345 24.40 14.58 9.46
CA ALA A 345 25.66 15.02 8.86
C ALA A 345 26.86 14.18 9.34
N ASP A 346 26.80 13.73 10.60
CA ASP A 346 27.82 12.87 11.21
C ASP A 346 27.59 11.37 10.94
N GLY A 347 26.53 10.99 10.21
CA GLY A 347 26.17 9.60 9.95
C GLY A 347 25.73 8.80 11.18
N GLY A 348 25.28 9.48 12.24
CA GLY A 348 24.87 8.88 13.52
C GLY A 348 23.47 8.26 13.51
N ASP A 349 23.17 7.46 14.54
CA ASP A 349 21.87 6.80 14.73
C ASP A 349 20.82 7.78 15.30
N LEU A 350 19.86 8.17 14.46
CA LEU A 350 18.77 9.07 14.87
C LEU A 350 17.82 8.46 15.90
N ARG A 351 17.64 7.14 15.92
CA ARG A 351 16.83 6.48 16.95
C ARG A 351 17.55 6.52 18.30
N ALA A 352 18.87 6.41 18.31
CA ALA A 352 19.68 6.61 19.51
C ALA A 352 19.69 8.07 19.98
N ALA A 353 19.73 9.04 19.05
CA ALA A 353 19.62 10.45 19.38
C ALA A 353 18.25 10.78 19.97
N LEU A 354 17.17 10.33 19.33
CA LEU A 354 15.81 10.49 19.81
C LEU A 354 15.63 9.88 21.20
N ALA A 355 16.11 8.66 21.43
CA ALA A 355 16.01 7.99 22.74
C ALA A 355 16.58 8.86 23.89
N ARG A 356 17.67 9.60 23.64
CA ARG A 356 18.28 10.49 24.64
C ARG A 356 17.47 11.76 24.90
N GLU A 357 16.78 12.27 23.88
CA GLU A 357 16.03 13.53 23.96
C GLU A 357 14.54 13.32 24.30
N LEU A 358 14.05 12.09 24.17
CA LEU A 358 12.65 11.74 24.37
C LEU A 358 12.10 12.15 25.75
N PRO A 359 12.81 12.00 26.89
CA PRO A 359 12.31 12.50 28.18
C PRO A 359 11.99 13.99 28.19
N ALA A 360 12.88 14.81 27.62
CA ALA A 360 12.70 16.26 27.53
C ALA A 360 11.57 16.62 26.57
N LEU A 361 11.45 15.91 25.44
CA LEU A 361 10.35 16.08 24.49
C LEU A 361 9.00 15.77 25.14
N LEU A 362 8.87 14.63 25.82
CA LEU A 362 7.65 14.24 26.53
C LEU A 362 7.24 15.28 27.58
N GLN A 363 8.20 15.77 28.37
CA GLN A 363 7.95 16.80 29.37
C GLN A 363 7.48 18.12 28.73
N ALA A 364 8.12 18.55 27.64
CA ALA A 364 7.75 19.77 26.92
C ALA A 364 6.35 19.70 26.30
N GLN A 365 5.90 18.49 25.93
CA GLN A 365 4.56 18.26 25.36
C GLN A 365 3.48 17.99 26.42
N GLY A 366 3.81 18.10 27.71
CA GLY A 366 2.85 17.90 28.80
C GLY A 366 2.41 16.45 28.97
N PHE A 367 3.28 15.48 28.69
CA PHE A 367 3.00 14.07 28.92
C PHE A 367 2.65 13.79 30.38
N ASP A 368 1.45 13.27 30.62
CA ASP A 368 0.98 12.88 31.96
C ASP A 368 1.00 11.35 32.15
N PRO A 369 1.92 10.81 32.98
CA PRO A 369 1.98 9.37 33.25
C PRO A 369 0.75 8.85 34.01
N ALA A 370 0.02 9.70 34.74
CA ALA A 370 -1.16 9.27 35.50
C ALA A 370 -2.29 8.73 34.59
N VAL A 371 -2.33 9.17 33.32
CA VAL A 371 -3.27 8.67 32.30
C VAL A 371 -3.15 7.16 32.10
N TYR A 372 -1.94 6.61 32.26
CA TYR A 372 -1.63 5.21 31.95
C TYR A 372 -1.56 4.31 33.16
N ALA A 373 -1.28 4.87 34.34
CA ALA A 373 -0.99 4.15 35.56
C ALA A 373 -2.05 3.09 35.94
N ALA A 374 -3.33 3.38 35.70
CA ALA A 374 -4.44 2.46 36.00
C ALA A 374 -4.33 1.12 35.27
N SER A 375 -3.70 1.10 34.09
CA SER A 375 -3.57 -0.13 33.30
C SER A 375 -2.59 -1.15 33.90
N ALA A 376 -1.74 -0.73 34.86
CA ALA A 376 -0.90 -1.65 35.63
C ALA A 376 -1.68 -2.51 36.62
N ALA A 377 -2.89 -2.09 37.02
CA ALA A 377 -3.76 -2.85 37.94
C ALA A 377 -4.61 -3.91 37.22
N GLY A 378 -4.43 -4.10 35.91
CA GLY A 378 -5.13 -5.10 35.12
C GLY A 378 -4.67 -6.54 35.40
N GLU A 379 -5.34 -7.52 34.78
CA GLU A 379 -5.15 -8.97 34.99
C GLU A 379 -3.69 -9.44 34.87
N HIS A 380 -2.91 -8.79 33.99
CA HIS A 380 -1.52 -9.17 33.71
C HIS A 380 -0.48 -8.34 34.47
N GLY A 381 -0.89 -7.37 35.31
CA GLY A 381 0.01 -6.47 36.03
C GLY A 381 0.75 -5.46 35.15
N TYR A 382 0.36 -5.32 33.88
CA TYR A 382 0.84 -4.30 32.96
C TYR A 382 -0.22 -3.91 31.93
N GLY A 383 -0.06 -2.72 31.33
CA GLY A 383 -0.84 -2.28 30.18
C GLY A 383 0.01 -1.48 29.21
N ARG A 384 -0.12 -1.79 27.91
CA ARG A 384 0.60 -1.13 26.82
C ARG A 384 -0.29 -0.17 26.07
N HIS A 385 0.25 0.97 25.68
CA HIS A 385 -0.42 1.98 24.89
C HIS A 385 0.52 2.46 23.79
N LEU A 386 0.00 2.70 22.59
CA LEU A 386 0.81 3.16 21.47
C LEU A 386 0.88 4.69 21.46
N LEU A 387 2.07 5.27 21.64
CA LEU A 387 2.25 6.72 21.53
C LEU A 387 2.56 7.18 20.11
N TYR A 388 3.38 6.40 19.41
CA TYR A 388 3.83 6.72 18.06
C TYR A 388 4.26 5.46 17.33
N SER A 389 4.12 5.46 16.01
CA SER A 389 4.63 4.40 15.15
C SER A 389 5.18 4.99 13.86
N GLU A 390 6.46 4.76 13.61
CA GLU A 390 7.08 4.94 12.31
C GLU A 390 7.01 3.63 11.53
N SER A 391 6.35 3.72 10.36
CA SER A 391 6.14 2.57 9.48
C SER A 391 6.83 2.75 8.12
N ASP A 392 7.52 3.87 7.90
CA ASP A 392 8.30 4.13 6.69
C ASP A 392 9.80 4.20 6.99
N VAL A 393 10.54 3.23 6.45
CA VAL A 393 12.01 3.19 6.48
C VAL A 393 12.69 4.39 5.80
N ARG A 394 11.93 5.26 5.12
CA ARG A 394 12.40 6.47 4.45
C ARG A 394 12.06 7.76 5.20
N SER A 395 11.46 7.73 6.39
CA SER A 395 11.03 8.92 7.14
C SER A 395 12.17 9.83 7.65
N GLY A 396 13.39 9.61 7.16
CA GLY A 396 14.60 10.20 7.68
C GLY A 396 15.05 9.55 8.99
N MET A 397 14.22 8.76 9.66
CA MET A 397 14.63 7.86 10.74
C MET A 397 15.16 6.58 10.11
N GLN A 398 16.38 6.19 10.47
CA GLN A 398 17.13 5.08 9.86
C GLN A 398 16.52 3.70 10.17
N GLY A 399 15.28 3.45 9.74
CA GLY A 399 14.51 2.23 9.97
C GLY A 399 13.21 2.45 10.74
N LEU A 400 12.37 1.41 10.76
CA LEU A 400 11.10 1.38 11.49
C LEU A 400 11.34 1.55 12.99
N PHE A 401 10.38 2.16 13.69
CA PHE A 401 10.34 2.14 15.15
C PHE A 401 8.96 2.45 15.69
N SER A 402 8.69 2.07 16.94
CA SER A 402 7.49 2.50 17.66
C SER A 402 7.83 3.00 19.05
N LEU A 403 7.02 3.93 19.54
CA LEU A 403 7.05 4.40 20.93
C LEU A 403 5.85 3.83 21.65
N GLN A 404 6.10 3.00 22.65
CA GLN A 404 5.06 2.39 23.48
C GLN A 404 5.18 2.88 24.91
N VAL A 405 4.06 3.28 25.50
CA VAL A 405 3.95 3.50 26.95
C VAL A 405 3.52 2.21 27.58
N VAL A 406 4.25 1.78 28.60
CA VAL A 406 3.89 0.62 29.39
C VAL A 406 3.78 1.03 30.84
N ALA A 407 2.58 0.89 31.41
CA ALA A 407 2.38 0.96 32.84
C ALA A 407 2.50 -0.45 33.41
N PHE A 408 3.28 -0.65 34.47
CA PHE A 408 3.48 -1.98 35.05
C PHE A 408 3.77 -1.94 36.55
N ASP A 409 3.47 -3.06 37.22
CA ASP A 409 3.89 -3.33 38.60
C ASP A 409 5.40 -3.62 38.64
N THR A 410 6.15 -2.76 39.33
CA THR A 410 7.60 -2.88 39.47
C THR A 410 8.04 -4.08 40.32
N GLN A 411 7.16 -4.62 41.16
CA GLN A 411 7.45 -5.85 41.91
C GLN A 411 7.34 -7.09 41.03
N GLN A 412 6.41 -7.08 40.07
CA GLN A 412 6.16 -8.20 39.16
C GLN A 412 7.09 -8.17 37.93
N TYR A 413 7.44 -6.97 37.45
CA TYR A 413 8.29 -6.77 36.28
C TYR A 413 9.51 -5.86 36.56
N PRO A 414 10.34 -6.16 37.57
CA PRO A 414 11.52 -5.34 37.90
C PRO A 414 12.52 -5.24 36.74
N GLN A 415 12.62 -6.27 35.91
CA GLN A 415 13.48 -6.32 34.73
C GLN A 415 13.11 -5.28 33.66
N ALA A 416 11.85 -4.84 33.62
CA ALA A 416 11.39 -3.89 32.61
C ALA A 416 12.08 -2.53 32.73
N LEU A 417 12.46 -2.12 33.95
CA LEU A 417 13.15 -0.84 34.19
C LEU A 417 14.58 -0.79 33.62
N ALA A 418 15.24 -1.95 33.51
CA ALA A 418 16.60 -2.06 33.00
C ALA A 418 16.66 -2.40 31.50
N HIS A 419 15.51 -2.45 30.83
CA HIS A 419 15.44 -2.87 29.43
C HIS A 419 16.09 -1.81 28.51
N PRO A 420 16.93 -2.22 27.54
CA PRO A 420 17.74 -1.28 26.73
C PRO A 420 16.91 -0.33 25.85
N GLU A 421 15.65 -0.68 25.59
CA GLU A 421 14.73 0.17 24.80
C GLU A 421 13.97 1.19 25.66
N VAL A 422 14.10 1.15 26.99
CA VAL A 422 13.48 2.16 27.87
C VAL A 422 14.20 3.48 27.70
N CYS A 423 13.45 4.48 27.24
CA CYS A 423 13.96 5.82 26.99
C CYS A 423 13.54 6.80 28.08
N ALA A 424 12.39 6.58 28.73
CA ALA A 424 11.90 7.40 29.83
C ALA A 424 11.19 6.54 30.87
N VAL A 425 11.32 6.88 32.15
CA VAL A 425 10.62 6.24 33.27
C VAL A 425 10.02 7.30 34.16
N PHE A 426 8.74 7.13 34.47
CA PHE A 426 7.99 7.99 35.36
C PHE A 426 7.41 7.15 36.51
N VAL A 427 7.57 7.64 37.73
CA VAL A 427 6.88 7.06 38.89
C VAL A 427 5.50 7.67 38.93
N ALA A 428 4.46 6.87 38.72
CA ALA A 428 3.09 7.36 38.81
C ALA A 428 2.76 7.64 40.29
N PRO A 429 2.30 8.85 40.64
CA PRO A 429 1.81 9.09 41.98
C PRO A 429 0.56 8.24 42.24
N ALA A 430 0.45 7.67 43.44
CA ALA A 430 -0.77 6.98 43.84
C ALA A 430 -1.98 7.93 43.69
N PRO A 431 -3.13 7.46 43.16
CA PRO A 431 -4.28 8.32 42.97
C PRO A 431 -4.71 8.97 44.29
N GLN A 432 -5.02 10.27 44.25
CA GLN A 432 -5.54 10.99 45.41
C GLN A 432 -6.88 10.37 45.83
N GLY A 433 -6.89 9.69 46.99
CA GLY A 433 -8.07 9.01 47.53
C GLY A 433 -7.81 7.59 48.08
N ALA A 434 -6.65 6.98 47.79
CA ALA A 434 -6.34 5.61 48.21
C ALA A 434 -5.85 5.46 49.68
N ARG A 435 -6.15 6.42 50.56
CA ARG A 435 -5.74 6.38 51.98
C ARG A 435 -6.93 6.53 52.92
N THR A 436 -7.62 5.43 53.15
CA THR A 436 -8.26 5.12 54.44
C THR A 436 -7.79 3.73 54.87
N SER A 437 -7.33 3.62 56.11
CA SER A 437 -6.32 2.67 56.59
C SER A 437 -6.73 1.20 56.72
N ASP A 438 -7.87 0.75 56.21
CA ASP A 438 -8.34 -0.62 56.46
C ASP A 438 -8.90 -1.36 55.22
N ASP A 439 -8.56 -0.90 54.00
CA ASP A 439 -8.95 -1.58 52.75
C ASP A 439 -7.70 -1.76 51.86
N PRO A 440 -7.33 -2.99 51.42
CA PRO A 440 -6.20 -3.18 50.52
C PRO A 440 -6.47 -2.42 49.22
N SER A 441 -5.70 -1.35 49.01
CA SER A 441 -5.79 -0.57 47.77
C SER A 441 -5.62 -1.52 46.57
N PRO A 442 -6.49 -1.45 45.54
CA PRO A 442 -6.34 -2.24 44.32
C PRO A 442 -5.13 -1.81 43.47
N TRP A 443 -4.34 -0.84 43.95
CA TRP A 443 -3.17 -0.31 43.27
C TRP A 443 -1.90 -1.03 43.74
N PRO A 444 -1.10 -1.60 42.83
CA PRO A 444 0.14 -2.28 43.19
C PRO A 444 1.12 -1.32 43.87
N GLN A 445 1.83 -1.79 44.90
CA GLN A 445 2.84 -1.02 45.60
C GLN A 445 4.07 -0.81 44.71
N GLY A 446 4.04 0.27 43.91
CA GLY A 446 5.11 0.64 42.99
C GLY A 446 4.70 0.45 41.53
N THR A 447 3.98 1.43 40.98
CA THR A 447 3.66 1.50 39.55
C THR A 447 4.67 2.38 38.83
N ALA A 448 5.30 1.84 37.78
CA ALA A 448 6.10 2.61 36.85
C ALA A 448 5.34 2.78 35.53
N VAL A 449 5.52 3.92 34.90
CA VAL A 449 5.10 4.20 33.53
C VAL A 449 6.37 4.47 32.73
N ALA A 450 6.72 3.57 31.84
CA ALA A 450 7.92 3.71 31.02
C ALA A 450 7.57 3.87 29.54
N VAL A 451 8.41 4.60 28.82
CA VAL A 451 8.31 4.74 27.36
C VAL A 451 9.43 3.95 26.72
N PHE A 452 9.06 3.00 25.88
CA PHE A 452 9.95 2.13 25.13
C PHE A 452 10.05 2.63 23.69
N LEU A 453 11.28 2.67 23.16
CA LEU A 453 11.55 2.83 21.73
C LEU A 453 11.93 1.48 21.16
N HIS A 454 10.96 0.82 20.52
CA HIS A 454 11.18 -0.46 19.85
C HIS A 454 11.71 -0.20 18.45
N ARG A 455 12.88 -0.75 18.14
CA ARG A 455 13.50 -0.63 16.82
C ARG A 455 12.99 -1.74 15.90
N ASP A 456 12.89 -1.42 14.62
CA ASP A 456 12.57 -2.36 13.54
C ASP A 456 11.17 -3.00 13.66
N ILE A 457 10.31 -2.42 14.50
CA ILE A 457 8.91 -2.82 14.71
C ILE A 457 8.04 -1.61 14.41
N ASP A 458 7.09 -1.77 13.51
CA ASP A 458 5.98 -0.83 13.43
C ASP A 458 4.90 -1.24 14.46
N GLY A 459 4.32 -0.26 15.15
CA GLY A 459 3.34 -0.49 16.23
C GLY A 459 1.93 -0.81 15.71
N VAL A 460 1.72 -0.90 14.40
CA VAL A 460 0.39 -0.84 13.76
C VAL A 460 0.06 -2.05 12.87
N SER A 461 1.06 -2.82 12.43
CA SER A 461 0.94 -4.01 11.57
C SER A 461 0.49 -5.26 12.33
N GLY A 462 -0.24 -5.09 13.43
CA GLY A 462 -0.90 -6.19 14.12
C GLY A 462 -0.19 -6.72 15.37
N GLY A 463 0.91 -6.11 15.82
CA GLY A 463 1.61 -6.54 17.04
C GLY A 463 2.10 -7.99 17.03
N LEU A 464 2.18 -8.63 15.86
CA LEU A 464 2.76 -9.96 15.66
C LEU A 464 4.30 -9.93 15.78
N GLU A 465 4.90 -8.76 15.56
CA GLU A 465 6.30 -8.48 15.83
C GLU A 465 6.41 -7.89 17.23
N LEU A 466 6.81 -8.74 18.19
CA LEU A 466 7.14 -8.30 19.54
C LEU A 466 8.64 -8.11 19.64
N PRO A 467 9.12 -7.18 20.49
CA PRO A 467 10.55 -6.98 20.72
C PRO A 467 11.19 -8.33 21.04
N LEU A 468 12.36 -8.60 20.43
CA LEU A 468 13.09 -9.85 20.55
C LEU A 468 13.40 -10.26 22.01
N GLN A 469 13.13 -9.39 23.00
CA GLN A 469 13.37 -9.58 24.43
C GLN A 469 12.27 -8.93 25.29
N ASP A 470 11.02 -8.98 24.85
CA ASP A 470 9.88 -8.40 25.57
C ASP A 470 9.82 -8.84 27.06
N PRO A 471 10.00 -7.92 28.03
CA PRO A 471 10.11 -8.25 29.45
C PRO A 471 8.79 -8.76 30.06
N PHE A 472 7.68 -8.72 29.31
CA PHE A 472 6.35 -9.16 29.75
C PHE A 472 5.89 -10.47 29.08
N ALA A 473 6.75 -11.13 28.28
CA ALA A 473 6.37 -12.29 27.47
C ALA A 473 5.93 -13.55 28.26
N ALA A 474 6.24 -13.64 29.57
CA ALA A 474 6.03 -14.85 30.37
C ALA A 474 4.56 -15.11 30.79
N GLN A 475 3.66 -14.12 30.68
CA GLN A 475 2.26 -14.22 31.13
C GLN A 475 1.22 -13.94 30.02
N ARG A 476 1.54 -14.30 28.77
CA ARG A 476 0.67 -14.03 27.62
C ARG A 476 -0.66 -14.82 27.67
N PRO A 477 -1.79 -14.21 27.26
CA PRO A 477 -2.93 -14.96 26.76
C PRO A 477 -2.49 -15.77 25.53
N ARG A 478 -2.85 -17.06 25.47
CA ARG A 478 -2.64 -17.86 24.25
C ARG A 478 -3.57 -17.31 23.16
N LEU A 479 -3.01 -16.68 22.14
CA LEU A 479 -3.73 -16.31 20.92
C LEU A 479 -4.04 -17.59 20.13
N TYR A 480 -5.32 -17.89 19.92
CA TYR A 480 -5.81 -18.97 19.03
C TYR A 480 -6.33 -18.39 17.72
#